data_AF-A0A960KVW6-F1
#
_entry.id   AF-A0A960KVW6-F1
#
_cell.length_a   1.000
_cell.length_b   1.000
_cell.length_c   1.000
_cell.angle_alpha   90.00
_cell.angle_beta   90.00
_cell.angle_gamma   90.00
#
_symmetry.space_group_name_H-M   'P 1'
#
loop_
_entity.id
_entity.type
_entity.pdbx_description
1 polymer ?
#
loop_
_entity_poly.entity_id
_entity_poly.type
_entity_poly.pdbx_seq_one_letter_code
_entity_poly.pdbx_strand_id
1 'polypeptide(L)'
;MVQDKNEILYFGNDSGILIFDGIQWERVATEPDRSVNSLALDDLGFILVGAQSEFGRLVQNQEGQYQYESLLHLFEEKERDFRTIWQLQPIAQGVVICTELSIFLYQHNTIRHLKTFPDTYNNQLFLTIGYFTSINTMVFMYSMTQVFRKSQNSRIFGKTS
;
A
#
# COMPACT_ATOMS: atom_id res chain seq x y z
N MET A 1 6.75 8.77 2.61
CA MET A 1 8.21 8.89 2.69
C MET A 1 8.75 7.64 3.36
N VAL A 2 9.85 7.09 2.85
CA VAL A 2 10.59 5.97 3.44
C VAL A 2 12.08 6.35 3.44
N GLN A 3 12.83 5.88 4.43
CA GLN A 3 14.29 5.97 4.44
C GLN A 3 14.87 4.55 4.42
N ASP A 4 15.86 4.30 3.57
CA ASP A 4 16.58 3.02 3.57
C ASP A 4 17.74 3.01 4.59
N LYS A 5 18.43 1.87 4.67
CA LYS A 5 19.59 1.69 5.56
C LYS A 5 20.82 2.52 5.17
N ASN A 6 20.86 3.07 3.95
CA ASN A 6 21.94 3.91 3.45
C ASN A 6 21.60 5.41 3.62
N GLU A 7 20.58 5.71 4.43
CA GLU A 7 20.08 7.05 4.71
C GLU A 7 19.44 7.76 3.51
N ILE A 8 19.21 7.05 2.40
CA ILE A 8 18.53 7.59 1.21
C ILE A 8 17.04 7.75 1.51
N LEU A 9 16.49 8.91 1.15
CA LEU A 9 15.09 9.25 1.34
C LEU A 9 14.29 9.09 0.05
N TYR A 10 13.14 8.45 0.16
CA TYR A 10 12.23 8.18 -0.96
C TYR A 10 10.87 8.83 -0.69
N PHE A 11 10.34 9.54 -1.69
CA PHE A 11 9.07 10.25 -1.62
C PHE A 11 8.20 9.89 -2.81
N GLY A 12 6.92 9.58 -2.56
CA GLY A 12 5.91 9.51 -3.62
C GLY A 12 5.35 10.90 -3.87
N ASN A 13 5.14 11.25 -5.14
CA ASN A 13 4.45 12.46 -5.55
C ASN A 13 3.52 12.20 -6.74
N ASP A 14 2.91 13.24 -7.29
CA ASP A 14 1.98 13.15 -8.43
C ASP A 14 2.67 12.80 -9.76
N SER A 15 3.97 12.61 -9.76
CA SER A 15 4.80 12.33 -10.94
C SER A 15 5.89 11.34 -10.52
N GLY A 16 5.50 10.18 -9.98
CA GLY A 16 6.45 9.11 -9.63
C GLY A 16 7.14 9.25 -8.27
N ILE A 17 8.37 8.76 -8.22
CA ILE A 17 9.19 8.64 -7.02
C ILE A 17 10.31 9.67 -7.07
N LEU A 18 10.50 10.42 -5.99
CA LEU A 18 11.67 11.26 -5.77
C LEU A 18 12.62 10.57 -4.80
N ILE A 19 13.90 10.58 -5.13
CA ILE A 19 14.99 9.96 -4.37
C ILE A 19 15.97 11.07 -3.99
N PHE A 20 16.33 11.14 -2.71
CA PHE A 20 17.26 12.14 -2.19
C PHE A 20 18.36 11.46 -1.37
N ASP A 21 19.61 11.65 -1.79
CA ASP A 21 20.80 11.06 -1.17
C ASP A 21 21.47 11.97 -0.12
N GLY A 22 20.84 13.11 0.19
CA GLY A 22 21.41 14.16 1.05
C GLY A 22 22.01 15.34 0.28
N ILE A 23 22.24 15.20 -1.02
CA ILE A 23 22.87 16.22 -1.88
C ILE A 23 22.06 16.46 -3.15
N GLN A 24 21.68 15.39 -3.85
CA GLN A 24 21.03 15.40 -5.16
C GLN A 24 19.64 14.78 -5.09
N TRP A 25 18.76 15.26 -5.98
CA TRP A 25 17.43 14.70 -6.21
C TRP A 25 17.40 13.96 -7.55
N GLU A 26 16.83 12.75 -7.55
CA GLU A 26 16.53 11.98 -8.76
C GLU A 26 15.02 11.70 -8.82
N ARG A 27 14.43 11.75 -10.02
CA ARG A 27 13.04 11.34 -10.26
C ARG A 27 13.03 10.03 -11.04
N VAL A 28 12.28 9.05 -10.53
CA VAL A 28 11.95 7.81 -11.23
C VAL A 28 10.45 7.79 -11.49
N ALA A 29 10.04 7.69 -12.75
CA ALA A 29 8.64 7.50 -13.11
C ALA A 29 8.21 6.05 -12.89
N THR A 30 6.95 5.84 -12.54
CA THR A 30 6.32 4.53 -12.80
C THR A 30 6.09 4.36 -14.31
N GLU A 31 5.81 3.14 -14.76
CA GLU A 31 5.44 2.88 -16.16
C GLU A 31 4.09 2.16 -16.21
N PRO A 32 2.99 2.84 -16.61
CA PRO A 32 2.91 4.25 -17.01
C PRO A 32 3.16 5.23 -15.85
N ASP A 33 3.44 6.51 -16.13
CA ASP A 33 3.66 7.54 -15.09
C ASP A 33 2.37 7.81 -14.29
N ARG A 34 2.43 7.60 -12.98
CA ARG A 34 1.29 7.64 -12.06
C ARG A 34 1.67 8.42 -10.80
N SER A 35 0.64 8.97 -10.14
CA SER A 35 0.79 9.48 -8.78
C SER A 35 1.11 8.32 -7.83
N VAL A 36 2.15 8.49 -7.04
CA VAL A 36 2.62 7.53 -6.03
C VAL A 36 2.07 7.95 -4.67
N ASN A 37 1.14 7.15 -4.15
CA ASN A 37 0.44 7.44 -2.91
C ASN A 37 1.10 6.79 -1.69
N SER A 38 1.84 5.70 -1.88
CA SER A 38 2.44 4.96 -0.78
C SER A 38 3.79 4.34 -1.16
N LEU A 39 4.67 4.26 -0.16
CA LEU A 39 5.99 3.65 -0.25
C LEU A 39 6.19 2.79 1.00
N ALA A 40 6.91 1.67 0.86
CA ALA A 40 7.30 0.83 1.98
C ALA A 40 8.65 0.17 1.70
N LEU A 41 9.43 -0.12 2.75
CA LEU A 41 10.59 -1.00 2.67
C LEU A 41 10.13 -2.43 3.00
N ASP A 42 10.42 -3.40 2.13
CA ASP A 42 10.23 -4.82 2.46
C ASP A 42 11.40 -5.39 3.27
N ASP A 43 11.28 -6.64 3.70
CA ASP A 43 12.30 -7.33 4.51
C ASP A 43 13.57 -7.66 3.72
N LEU A 44 13.52 -7.63 2.38
CA LEU A 44 14.66 -7.79 1.48
C LEU A 44 15.36 -6.45 1.19
N GLY A 45 14.77 -5.34 1.60
CA GLY A 45 15.31 -3.99 1.41
C GLY A 45 14.89 -3.33 0.10
N PHE A 46 13.90 -3.88 -0.61
CA PHE A 46 13.29 -3.20 -1.76
C PHE A 46 12.36 -2.09 -1.30
N ILE A 47 12.41 -0.96 -1.99
CA ILE A 47 11.40 0.10 -1.87
C ILE A 47 10.22 -0.29 -2.75
N LEU A 48 9.15 -0.74 -2.12
CA LEU A 48 7.87 -0.98 -2.76
C LEU A 48 7.14 0.33 -3.03
N VAL A 49 6.44 0.38 -4.16
CA VAL A 49 5.75 1.55 -4.67
C VAL A 49 4.28 1.20 -4.90
N GLY A 50 3.39 1.92 -4.22
CA GLY A 50 1.95 1.86 -4.41
C GLY A 50 1.44 3.13 -5.09
N ALA A 51 0.82 2.98 -6.24
CA ALA A 51 0.37 4.07 -7.09
C ALA A 51 -1.06 3.83 -7.62
N GLN A 52 -1.56 4.77 -8.42
CA GLN A 52 -2.82 4.56 -9.15
C GLN A 52 -2.67 3.46 -10.20
N SER A 53 -3.41 2.37 -10.00
CA SER A 53 -3.46 1.16 -10.85
C SER A 53 -2.11 0.50 -11.06
N GLU A 54 -1.13 0.77 -10.20
CA GLU A 54 0.23 0.28 -10.31
C GLU A 54 0.74 -0.17 -8.93
N PHE A 55 1.44 -1.30 -8.93
CA PHE A 55 2.21 -1.81 -7.82
C PHE A 55 3.55 -2.27 -8.35
N GLY A 56 4.63 -1.85 -7.71
CA GLY A 56 5.96 -2.22 -8.15
C GLY A 56 7.01 -1.99 -7.09
N ARG A 57 8.26 -1.99 -7.51
CA ARG A 57 9.41 -1.69 -6.65
C ARG A 57 10.48 -0.90 -7.39
N LEU A 58 11.32 -0.20 -6.63
CA LEU A 58 12.55 0.33 -7.16
C LEU A 58 13.64 -0.74 -7.18
N VAL A 59 14.33 -0.82 -8.31
CA VAL A 59 15.54 -1.62 -8.51
C VAL A 59 16.64 -0.71 -9.04
N GLN A 60 17.90 -1.13 -8.88
CA GLN A 60 19.02 -0.46 -9.53
C GLN A 60 19.50 -1.31 -10.70
N ASN A 61 19.79 -0.65 -11.82
CA ASN A 61 20.45 -1.32 -12.94
C ASN A 61 21.94 -1.56 -12.64
N GLN A 62 22.67 -2.15 -13.59
CA GLN A 62 24.10 -2.45 -13.42
C GLN A 62 24.98 -1.20 -13.23
N GLU A 63 24.49 -0.03 -13.64
CA GLU A 63 25.16 1.27 -13.48
C GLU A 63 24.78 1.96 -12.16
N GLY A 64 23.91 1.36 -11.35
CA GLY A 64 23.42 1.91 -10.09
C GLY A 64 22.27 2.91 -10.22
N GLN A 65 21.74 3.12 -11.43
CA GLN A 65 20.61 4.03 -11.65
C GLN A 65 19.30 3.37 -11.22
N TYR A 66 18.42 4.14 -10.57
CA TYR A 66 17.13 3.62 -10.13
C TYR A 66 16.16 3.46 -11.29
N GLN A 67 15.40 2.37 -11.26
CA GLN A 67 14.36 2.04 -12.22
C GLN A 67 13.14 1.49 -11.48
N TYR A 68 11.96 1.78 -12.01
CA TYR A 68 10.72 1.17 -11.56
C TYR A 68 10.50 -0.17 -12.26
N GLU A 69 10.27 -1.22 -11.47
CA GLU A 69 9.84 -2.53 -11.94
C GLU A 69 8.37 -2.76 -11.55
N SER A 70 7.49 -2.85 -12.54
CA SER A 70 6.06 -3.17 -12.29
C SER A 70 5.91 -4.64 -11.87
N LEU A 71 5.14 -4.84 -10.80
CA LEU A 71 4.81 -6.14 -10.24
C LEU A 71 3.33 -6.51 -10.47
N LEU A 72 2.62 -5.82 -11.37
CA LEU A 72 1.23 -6.12 -11.71
C LEU A 72 1.02 -7.57 -12.19
N HIS A 73 2.05 -8.17 -12.77
CA HIS A 73 2.02 -9.57 -13.21
C HIS A 73 1.81 -10.57 -12.06
N LEU A 74 2.06 -10.16 -10.81
CA LEU A 74 1.81 -10.98 -9.62
C LEU A 74 0.33 -11.05 -9.21
N PHE A 75 -0.50 -10.11 -9.69
CA PHE A 75 -1.94 -10.12 -9.45
C PHE A 75 -2.65 -10.99 -10.48
N GLU A 76 -3.68 -11.73 -10.03
CA GLU A 76 -4.63 -12.35 -10.95
C GLU A 76 -5.32 -11.28 -11.81
N GLU A 77 -5.63 -11.58 -13.06
CA GLU A 77 -6.19 -10.59 -14.00
C GLU A 77 -7.47 -9.91 -13.47
N LYS A 78 -8.35 -10.69 -12.83
CA LYS A 78 -9.59 -10.18 -12.22
C LYS A 78 -9.37 -9.26 -11.01
N GLU A 79 -8.17 -9.24 -10.43
CA GLU A 79 -7.81 -8.50 -9.22
C GLU A 79 -6.99 -7.24 -9.52
N ARG A 80 -6.61 -7.02 -10.79
CA ARG A 80 -5.81 -5.85 -11.21
C ARG A 80 -6.56 -4.54 -11.19
N ASP A 81 -7.89 -4.58 -11.18
CA ASP A 81 -8.71 -3.38 -10.95
C ASP A 81 -8.86 -3.12 -9.45
N PHE A 82 -7.77 -2.67 -8.82
CA PHE A 82 -7.76 -2.29 -7.40
C PHE A 82 -7.80 -0.76 -7.19
N ARG A 83 -8.00 0.00 -8.27
CA ARG A 83 -7.95 1.46 -8.34
C ARG A 83 -6.64 2.05 -7.80
N THR A 84 -6.58 2.48 -6.55
CA THR A 84 -5.42 3.17 -5.96
C THR A 84 -4.89 2.40 -4.76
N ILE A 85 -3.57 2.27 -4.64
CA ILE A 85 -2.91 1.75 -3.43
C ILE A 85 -2.63 2.89 -2.46
N TRP A 86 -3.48 3.03 -1.44
CA TRP A 86 -3.38 4.11 -0.46
C TRP A 86 -2.32 3.87 0.60
N GLN A 87 -2.03 2.61 0.90
CA GLN A 87 -1.07 2.27 1.94
C GLN A 87 -0.38 0.94 1.66
N LEU A 88 0.93 0.96 1.87
CA LEU A 88 1.77 -0.22 1.99
C LEU A 88 2.21 -0.30 3.45
N GLN A 89 1.88 -1.38 4.14
CA GLN A 89 2.16 -1.56 5.55
C GLN A 89 3.04 -2.80 5.76
N PRO A 90 4.35 -2.61 6.03
CA PRO A 90 5.21 -3.70 6.46
C PRO A 90 4.69 -4.35 7.75
N ILE A 91 4.71 -5.68 7.77
CA ILE A 91 4.40 -6.56 8.89
C ILE A 91 5.42 -7.71 8.92
N ALA A 92 5.42 -8.52 9.98
CA ALA A 92 6.37 -9.64 10.11
C ALA A 92 6.26 -10.69 8.98
N GLN A 93 5.11 -10.80 8.32
CA GLN A 93 4.85 -11.75 7.24
C GLN A 93 5.07 -11.17 5.84
N GLY A 94 5.42 -9.89 5.68
CA GLY A 94 5.54 -9.23 4.38
C GLY A 94 4.93 -7.84 4.39
N VAL A 95 4.32 -7.42 3.28
CA VAL A 95 3.72 -6.09 3.16
C VAL A 95 2.24 -6.20 2.84
N VAL A 96 1.39 -5.64 3.71
CA VAL A 96 -0.03 -5.51 3.44
C VAL A 96 -0.24 -4.38 2.44
N ILE A 97 -0.94 -4.69 1.35
CA ILE A 97 -1.33 -3.73 0.32
C ILE A 97 -2.79 -3.37 0.55
N CYS A 98 -3.03 -2.10 0.84
CA CYS A 98 -4.36 -1.56 1.09
C CYS A 98 -4.79 -0.73 -0.11
N THR A 99 -5.86 -1.16 -0.78
CA THR A 99 -6.41 -0.49 -1.96
C THR A 99 -7.81 0.05 -1.68
N GLU A 100 -8.43 0.69 -2.68
CA GLU A 100 -9.84 1.11 -2.56
C GLU A 100 -10.78 -0.08 -2.40
N LEU A 101 -10.48 -1.18 -3.07
CA LEU A 101 -11.42 -2.29 -3.26
C LEU A 101 -11.01 -3.55 -2.52
N SER A 102 -9.74 -3.71 -2.15
CA SER A 102 -9.26 -4.96 -1.58
C SER A 102 -8.04 -4.78 -0.68
N ILE A 103 -7.79 -5.79 0.14
CA ILE A 103 -6.56 -5.98 0.89
C ILE A 103 -5.82 -7.18 0.30
N PHE A 104 -4.54 -7.00 0.02
CA PHE A 104 -3.63 -8.05 -0.38
C PHE A 104 -2.45 -8.16 0.59
N LEU A 105 -1.76 -9.30 0.54
CA LEU A 105 -0.46 -9.50 1.17
C LEU A 105 0.57 -9.79 0.08
N TYR A 106 1.60 -8.95 0.01
CA TYR A 106 2.81 -9.20 -0.76
C TYR A 106 3.85 -9.90 0.13
N GLN A 107 4.30 -11.07 -0.29
CA GLN A 107 5.31 -11.84 0.41
C GLN A 107 6.15 -12.65 -0.59
N HIS A 108 7.47 -12.50 -0.56
CA HIS A 108 8.40 -13.26 -1.41
C HIS A 108 8.00 -13.32 -2.89
N ASN A 109 7.72 -12.15 -3.50
CA ASN A 109 7.30 -12.05 -4.90
C ASN A 109 5.98 -12.78 -5.22
N THR A 110 5.09 -12.91 -4.24
CA THR A 110 3.73 -13.45 -4.42
C THR A 110 2.71 -12.50 -3.84
N ILE A 111 1.54 -12.42 -4.48
CA ILE A 111 0.37 -11.68 -3.99
C ILE A 111 -0.66 -12.68 -3.50
N ARG A 112 -1.18 -12.44 -2.30
CA ARG A 112 -2.32 -13.18 -1.75
C ARG A 112 -3.45 -12.22 -1.46
N HIS A 113 -4.60 -12.44 -2.08
CA HIS A 113 -5.81 -11.72 -1.77
C HIS A 113 -6.32 -12.11 -0.37
N LEU A 114 -6.52 -11.10 0.49
CA LEU A 114 -7.05 -11.30 1.85
C LEU A 114 -8.53 -10.95 1.94
N LYS A 115 -8.97 -9.84 1.33
CA LYS A 115 -10.33 -9.35 1.47
C LYS A 115 -10.75 -8.41 0.34
N THR A 116 -11.99 -8.55 -0.15
CA THR A 116 -12.66 -7.56 -1.01
C THR A 116 -13.68 -6.74 -0.24
N PHE A 117 -13.85 -5.50 -0.67
CA PHE A 117 -14.83 -4.54 -0.19
C PHE A 117 -15.87 -4.22 -1.27
N PRO A 118 -17.16 -4.12 -0.91
CA PRO A 118 -18.15 -3.46 -1.76
C PRO A 118 -17.70 -2.07 -2.23
N ASP A 119 -17.95 -1.75 -3.50
CA ASP A 119 -17.67 -0.43 -4.11
C ASP A 119 -18.31 0.76 -3.40
N THR A 120 -19.23 0.52 -2.46
CA THR A 120 -19.95 1.56 -1.69
C THR A 120 -19.18 2.06 -0.46
N TYR A 121 -17.99 1.53 -0.18
CA TYR A 121 -17.16 1.95 0.96
C TYR A 121 -16.30 3.17 0.62
N ASN A 122 -16.83 4.36 0.91
CA ASN A 122 -16.24 5.63 0.48
C ASN A 122 -15.06 6.14 1.32
N ASN A 123 -14.77 5.55 2.49
CA ASN A 123 -13.63 5.97 3.32
C ASN A 123 -13.07 4.78 4.08
N GLN A 124 -11.83 4.42 3.78
CA GLN A 124 -11.08 3.37 4.48
C GLN A 124 -9.82 3.98 5.10
N LEU A 125 -9.60 3.76 6.39
CA LEU A 125 -8.41 4.20 7.11
C LEU A 125 -7.70 2.98 7.67
N PHE A 126 -6.53 2.65 7.15
CA PHE A 126 -5.77 1.50 7.61
C PHE A 126 -4.80 1.94 8.71
N LEU A 127 -4.88 1.30 9.88
CA LEU A 127 -3.93 1.46 10.98
C LEU A 127 -3.15 0.15 11.15
N THR A 128 -1.99 0.24 11.79
CA THR A 128 -1.15 -0.92 12.14
C THR A 128 -1.90 -2.01 12.91
N ILE A 129 -2.95 -1.64 13.66
CA ILE A 129 -3.75 -2.56 14.49
C ILE A 129 -5.07 -3.01 13.83
N GLY A 130 -5.39 -2.50 12.64
CA GLY A 130 -6.66 -2.75 11.98
C GLY A 130 -7.09 -1.62 11.06
N TYR A 131 -8.13 -1.81 10.26
CA TYR A 131 -8.63 -0.79 9.34
C TYR A 131 -10.04 -0.36 9.68
N PHE A 132 -10.33 0.93 9.49
CA PHE A 132 -11.67 1.46 9.56
C PHE A 132 -12.29 1.51 8.18
N THR A 133 -13.58 1.26 8.09
CA THR A 133 -14.37 1.52 6.87
C THR A 133 -15.68 2.20 7.24
N SER A 134 -16.15 3.09 6.37
CA SER A 134 -17.47 3.70 6.51
C SER A 134 -18.48 3.11 5.52
N ILE A 135 -19.67 2.79 6.02
CA ILE A 135 -20.79 2.23 5.25
C ILE A 135 -22.06 2.98 5.63
N ASN A 136 -22.73 3.66 4.70
CA ASN A 136 -24.01 4.35 4.96
C ASN A 136 -24.03 5.14 6.29
N THR A 137 -23.03 5.99 6.52
CA THR A 137 -22.78 6.79 7.76
C THR A 137 -22.29 6.05 9.01
N MET A 138 -22.08 4.74 8.95
CA MET A 138 -21.56 3.92 10.05
C MET A 138 -20.07 3.65 9.89
N VAL A 139 -19.29 3.77 10.97
CA VAL A 139 -17.85 3.43 10.97
C VAL A 139 -17.64 2.07 11.61
N PHE A 140 -16.91 1.20 10.92
CA PHE A 140 -16.45 -0.09 11.41
C PHE A 140 -14.94 -0.06 11.59
N MET A 141 -14.41 -0.83 12.53
CA MET A 141 -12.99 -1.09 12.74
C MET A 141 -12.76 -2.59 12.66
N TYR A 142 -11.91 -3.04 11.76
CA TYR A 142 -11.52 -4.42 11.59
C TYR A 142 -10.09 -4.56 12.09
N SER A 143 -9.91 -5.13 13.27
CA SER A 143 -8.59 -5.56 13.73
C SER A 143 -8.22 -6.91 13.11
N MET A 144 -6.94 -7.28 13.18
CA MET A 144 -6.44 -8.59 12.74
C MET A 144 -7.15 -9.79 13.40
N THR A 145 -7.94 -9.57 14.46
CA THR A 145 -8.63 -10.64 15.20
C THR A 145 -10.12 -10.42 15.41
N GLN A 146 -10.63 -9.19 15.25
CA GLN A 146 -12.00 -8.81 15.66
C GLN A 146 -12.56 -7.64 14.85
N VAL A 147 -13.88 -7.65 14.65
CA VAL A 147 -14.63 -6.55 14.00
C VAL A 147 -15.41 -5.77 15.04
N PHE A 148 -15.30 -4.44 14.97
CA PHE A 148 -15.99 -3.51 15.83
C PHE A 148 -16.80 -2.49 15.04
N ARG A 149 -17.92 -2.02 15.61
CA ARG A 149 -18.76 -0.97 15.03
C ARG A 149 -18.83 0.23 15.98
N LYS A 150 -18.68 1.45 15.45
CA LYS A 150 -18.91 2.69 16.19
C LYS A 150 -20.42 2.96 16.28
N SER A 151 -20.95 3.01 17.49
CA SER A 151 -22.34 3.42 17.78
C SER A 151 -22.49 4.94 17.73
N GLN A 152 -23.72 5.43 17.50
CA GLN A 152 -24.07 6.87 17.49
C GLN A 152 -23.70 7.60 18.79
N ASN A 153 -23.49 6.88 19.90
CA ASN A 153 -23.09 7.43 21.21
C ASN A 153 -21.60 7.26 21.54
N SER A 154 -20.71 7.28 20.54
CA SER A 154 -19.23 7.23 20.73
C SER A 154 -18.65 5.93 21.28
N ARG A 155 -19.46 4.88 21.51
CA ARG A 155 -19.00 3.57 22.02
C ARG A 155 -18.75 2.58 20.90
N ILE A 156 -17.63 1.86 20.99
CA ILE A 156 -17.22 0.79 20.06
C ILE A 156 -17.67 -0.54 20.65
N PHE A 157 -18.43 -1.34 19.89
CA PHE A 157 -18.82 -2.71 20.28
C PHE A 157 -18.18 -3.73 19.35
N GLY A 158 -17.57 -4.77 19.92
CA GLY A 158 -17.06 -5.92 19.17
C GLY A 158 -18.16 -6.97 18.95
N LYS A 159 -18.16 -7.61 17.77
CA LYS A 159 -18.81 -8.92 17.61
C LYS A 159 -17.73 -9.98 17.68
N THR A 160 -17.84 -10.91 18.63
CA THR A 160 -17.18 -12.22 18.55
C THR A 160 -18.03 -13.11 17.64
N SER A 161 -17.38 -13.72 16.64
CA SER A 161 -17.93 -14.81 15.85
C SER A 161 -18.30 -16.01 16.71
#